data_AF-A0A938R5S7-F1
#
_entry.id   AF-A0A938R5S7-F1
#
_cell.length_a   1.000
_cell.length_b   1.000
_cell.length_c   1.000
_cell.angle_alpha   90.00
_cell.angle_beta   90.00
_cell.angle_gamma   90.00
#
_symmetry.space_group_name_H-M   'P 1'
#
loop_
_entity.id
_entity.type
_entity.pdbx_description
1 polymer ?
#
loop_
_entity_poly.entity_id
_entity_poly.type
_entity_poly.pdbx_seq_one_letter_code
_entity_poly.pdbx_strand_id
1 'polypeptide(L)'
;MNEIIDQTLNILRGKSIDGYEVYLAESSHFEVESKEGKVDTLQASRPWGMAVRILNRGRTGFSFTTFLSRTSSENMKEGLERVIEDAIASADVTSPDPCFDFAPALREQPRAMAIYDETLAQ
;
A
#
# COMPACT_ATOMS: atom_id res chain seq x y z
N MET A 1 2.19 -0.46 12.72
CA MET A 1 2.01 -0.06 11.31
C MET A 1 2.29 1.42 11.10
N ASN A 2 1.82 2.34 11.95
CA ASN A 2 2.16 3.77 11.84
C ASN A 2 3.67 4.00 11.71
N GLU A 3 4.48 3.28 12.51
CA GLU A 3 5.94 3.33 12.41
C GLU A 3 6.50 3.03 11.00
N ILE A 4 5.93 2.05 10.27
CA ILE A 4 6.37 1.72 8.89
C ILE A 4 6.02 2.87 7.94
N ILE A 5 4.83 3.45 8.08
CA ILE A 5 4.44 4.62 7.29
C ILE A 5 5.35 5.81 7.63
N ASP A 6 5.56 6.09 8.91
CA ASP A 6 6.40 7.21 9.37
C ASP A 6 7.84 7.09 8.87
N GLN A 7 8.43 5.89 8.92
CA GLN A 7 9.75 5.61 8.37
C GLN A 7 9.77 5.78 6.85
N THR A 8 8.80 5.23 6.13
CA THR A 8 8.65 5.40 4.67
C THR A 8 8.57 6.88 4.30
N LEU A 9 7.73 7.66 5.00
CA LEU A 9 7.57 9.09 4.79
C LEU A 9 8.85 9.87 5.13
N ASN A 10 9.60 9.47 6.16
CA ASN A 10 10.90 10.06 6.48
C ASN A 10 11.91 9.88 5.34
N ILE A 11 11.99 8.68 4.76
CA ILE A 11 12.90 8.39 3.64
C ILE A 11 12.47 9.17 2.39
N LEU A 12 11.17 9.16 2.05
CA LEU A 12 10.62 9.85 0.88
C LEU A 12 10.82 11.37 0.93
N ARG A 13 10.71 11.99 2.11
CA ARG A 13 11.00 13.43 2.28
C ARG A 13 12.43 13.82 1.93
N GLY A 14 13.38 12.87 1.98
CA GLY A 14 14.77 13.08 1.58
C GLY A 14 15.03 12.89 0.08
N LYS A 15 14.02 12.51 -0.71
CA LYS A 15 14.16 12.25 -2.16
C LYS A 15 13.78 13.48 -2.98
N SER A 16 14.50 13.71 -4.07
CA SER A 16 14.21 14.76 -5.05
C SER A 16 13.18 14.26 -6.07
N ILE A 17 11.93 14.14 -5.64
CA ILE A 17 10.76 13.68 -6.44
C ILE A 17 9.61 14.68 -6.32
N ASP A 18 8.71 14.71 -7.30
CA ASP A 18 7.61 15.68 -7.34
C ASP A 18 6.46 15.29 -6.39
N GLY A 19 6.23 13.99 -6.19
CA GLY A 19 5.32 13.50 -5.16
C GLY A 19 5.22 11.99 -5.10
N TYR A 20 4.44 11.50 -4.12
CA TYR A 20 4.30 10.08 -3.83
C TYR A 20 2.94 9.75 -3.20
N GLU A 21 2.52 8.50 -3.39
CA GLU A 21 1.43 7.85 -2.65
C GLU A 21 1.97 6.60 -1.98
N VAL A 22 1.57 6.37 -0.72
CA VAL A 22 1.90 5.17 0.05
C VAL A 22 0.60 4.51 0.48
N TYR A 23 0.42 3.25 0.12
CA TYR A 23 -0.71 2.44 0.54
C TYR A 23 -0.23 1.25 1.35
N LEU A 24 -0.78 1.07 2.55
CA LEU A 24 -0.46 -0.03 3.45
C LEU A 24 -1.76 -0.77 3.79
N ALA A 25 -1.76 -2.08 3.58
CA ALA A 25 -2.87 -2.96 3.94
C ALA A 25 -2.37 -4.09 4.83
N GLU A 26 -3.15 -4.43 5.84
CA GLU A 26 -2.98 -5.60 6.70
C GLU A 26 -4.35 -6.23 6.89
N SER A 27 -4.39 -7.55 6.96
CA SER A 27 -5.56 -8.28 7.41
C SER A 27 -5.16 -9.37 8.40
N SER A 28 -6.15 -9.93 9.10
CA SER A 28 -5.98 -11.09 9.94
C SER A 28 -6.95 -12.15 9.45
N HIS A 29 -6.46 -13.36 9.26
CA HIS A 29 -7.24 -14.48 8.78
C HIS A 29 -7.07 -15.65 9.73
N PHE A 30 -8.20 -16.24 10.11
CA PHE A 30 -8.27 -17.39 11.00
C PHE A 30 -9.33 -18.34 10.47
N GLU A 31 -8.93 -19.59 10.24
CA GLU A 31 -9.77 -20.61 9.64
C GLU A 31 -9.61 -21.93 10.41
N VAL A 32 -10.74 -22.56 10.71
CA VAL A 32 -10.79 -23.88 11.34
C VAL A 32 -11.82 -24.72 10.59
N GLU A 33 -11.39 -25.87 10.11
CA GLU A 33 -12.24 -26.86 9.48
C GLU A 33 -12.25 -28.14 10.32
N SER A 34 -13.42 -28.75 10.48
CA SER A 34 -13.59 -29.99 11.24
C SER A 34 -14.38 -31.00 10.43
N LYS A 35 -13.86 -32.23 10.35
CA LYS A 35 -14.47 -33.37 9.66
C LYS A 35 -14.64 -34.52 10.65
N GLU A 36 -15.85 -35.07 10.72
CA GLU A 36 -16.19 -36.19 11.63
C GLU A 36 -15.89 -35.90 13.12
N GLY A 37 -16.08 -34.65 13.55
CA GLY A 37 -15.82 -34.23 14.93
C GLY A 37 -14.33 -34.11 15.29
N LYS A 38 -13.43 -34.14 14.30
CA LYS A 38 -11.99 -33.90 14.46
C LYS A 38 -11.58 -32.70 13.63
N VAL A 39 -10.66 -31.89 14.16
CA VAL A 39 -10.04 -30.79 13.42
C VAL A 39 -9.27 -31.37 12.23
N ASP A 40 -9.58 -30.87 11.04
CA ASP A 40 -8.91 -31.21 9.79
C ASP A 40 -7.91 -30.10 9.41
N THR A 41 -8.38 -28.85 9.41
CA THR A 41 -7.56 -27.67 9.08
C THR A 41 -7.60 -26.65 10.22
N LEU A 42 -6.43 -26.09 10.55
CA LEU A 42 -6.28 -24.93 11.43
C LEU A 42 -5.26 -23.98 10.79
N GLN A 43 -5.71 -22.82 10.35
CA GLN A 43 -4.88 -21.80 9.72
C GLN A 43 -5.03 -20.46 10.44
N ALA A 44 -3.91 -19.83 10.77
CA ALA A 44 -3.86 -18.48 11.30
C ALA A 44 -2.79 -17.69 10.54
N SER A 45 -3.17 -16.57 9.93
CA SER A 45 -2.24 -15.71 9.20
C SER A 45 -2.57 -14.24 9.38
N ARG A 46 -1.56 -13.39 9.22
CA ARG A 46 -1.69 -11.93 9.22
C ARG A 46 -0.96 -11.37 8.01
N PRO A 47 -1.53 -11.49 6.80
CA PRO A 47 -0.91 -10.94 5.62
C PRO A 47 -0.92 -9.41 5.69
N TRP A 48 0.15 -8.81 5.21
CA TRP A 48 0.25 -7.37 5.07
C TRP A 48 1.09 -7.05 3.82
N GLY A 49 0.92 -5.86 3.30
CA GLY A 49 1.70 -5.37 2.17
C GLY A 49 1.65 -3.86 2.06
N MET A 50 2.70 -3.31 1.47
CA MET A 50 2.84 -1.88 1.21
C MET A 50 3.15 -1.66 -0.27
N ALA A 51 2.47 -0.69 -0.88
CA ALA A 51 2.74 -0.20 -2.21
C ALA A 51 3.18 1.28 -2.14
N VAL A 52 4.16 1.63 -2.97
CA VAL A 52 4.64 3.00 -3.15
C VAL A 52 4.48 3.35 -4.62
N ARG A 53 3.84 4.49 -4.88
CA ARG A 53 3.79 5.13 -6.21
C ARG A 53 4.55 6.44 -6.15
N ILE A 54 5.39 6.68 -7.14
CA ILE A 54 6.18 7.90 -7.31
C ILE A 54 5.71 8.64 -8.55
N LEU A 55 5.56 9.96 -8.44
CA LEU A 55 5.43 10.88 -9.56
C LEU A 55 6.70 11.74 -9.63
N ASN A 56 7.38 11.74 -10.78
CA ASN A 56 8.60 12.50 -10.98
C ASN A 56 8.73 12.95 -12.43
N ARG A 57 8.75 14.26 -12.68
CA ARG A 57 8.87 14.91 -13.99
C ARG A 57 7.83 14.40 -14.99
N GLY A 58 6.59 14.25 -14.54
CA GLY A 58 5.47 13.71 -15.31
C GLY A 58 5.58 12.22 -15.59
N ARG A 59 6.46 11.47 -14.92
CA ARG A 59 6.62 10.02 -15.03
C ARG A 59 6.12 9.33 -13.77
N THR A 60 5.57 8.11 -13.91
CA THR A 60 5.05 7.35 -12.78
C THR A 60 5.82 6.04 -12.61
N GLY A 61 6.10 5.69 -11.36
CA GLY A 61 6.77 4.43 -11.01
C GLY A 61 6.13 3.80 -9.79
N PHE A 62 6.17 2.47 -9.73
CA PHE A 62 5.50 1.69 -8.69
C PHE A 62 6.43 0.62 -8.14
N SER A 63 6.32 0.36 -6.84
CA SER A 63 6.92 -0.81 -6.21
C SER A 63 6.04 -1.29 -5.06
N PHE A 64 6.13 -2.57 -4.72
CA PHE A 64 5.36 -3.18 -3.64
C PHE A 64 6.20 -4.17 -2.86
N THR A 65 5.87 -4.37 -1.59
CA THR A 65 6.47 -5.39 -0.73
C THR A 65 5.43 -6.03 0.17
N THR A 66 5.57 -7.34 0.38
CA THR A 66 4.83 -8.13 1.39
C THR A 66 5.78 -8.69 2.45
N PHE A 67 7.08 -8.39 2.36
CA PHE A 67 8.12 -8.96 3.21
C PHE A 67 9.07 -7.86 3.66
N LEU A 68 8.81 -7.31 4.84
CA LEU A 68 9.82 -6.63 5.65
C LEU A 68 9.95 -7.40 6.96
N SER A 69 11.14 -7.91 7.23
CA SER A 69 11.41 -8.59 8.48
C SER A 69 11.27 -7.59 9.62
N ARG A 70 10.29 -7.80 10.50
CA ARG A 70 10.08 -6.96 11.69
C ARG A 70 11.12 -7.19 12.79
N THR A 71 12.13 -8.01 12.53
CA THR A 71 13.06 -8.53 13.54
C THR A 71 14.21 -7.59 13.86
N SER A 72 14.56 -6.65 12.97
CA SER A 72 15.55 -5.61 13.24
C SER A 72 15.21 -4.31 12.50
N SER A 73 15.39 -3.18 13.18
CA SER A 73 15.13 -1.84 12.62
C SER A 73 15.99 -1.53 11.39
N GLU A 74 17.23 -2.00 11.37
CA GLU A 74 18.16 -1.78 10.26
C GLU A 74 17.69 -2.49 8.98
N ASN A 75 17.30 -3.77 9.08
CA ASN A 75 16.81 -4.53 7.91
C ASN A 75 15.49 -3.98 7.37
N MET A 76 14.66 -3.39 8.25
CA MET A 76 13.43 -2.73 7.84
C MET A 76 13.72 -1.49 7.02
N LYS A 77 14.63 -0.63 7.48
CA LYS A 77 15.02 0.60 6.78
C LYS A 77 15.60 0.30 5.40
N GLU A 78 16.52 -0.67 5.29
CA GLU A 78 17.09 -1.08 4.00
C GLU A 78 16.02 -1.60 3.03
N GLY A 79 15.06 -2.39 3.54
CA GLY A 79 13.95 -2.88 2.72
C GLY A 79 13.03 -1.77 2.25
N LEU A 80 12.75 -0.77 3.10
CA LEU A 80 11.95 0.41 2.73
C LEU A 80 12.67 1.28 1.70
N GLU A 81 13.96 1.54 1.91
CA GLU A 81 14.79 2.27 0.96
C GLU A 81 14.78 1.58 -0.40
N ARG A 82 14.95 0.25 -0.42
CA ARG A 82 14.91 -0.52 -1.67
C ARG A 82 13.57 -0.38 -2.40
N VAL A 83 12.44 -0.54 -1.71
CA VAL A 83 11.11 -0.40 -2.33
C VAL A 83 10.92 1.00 -2.92
N ILE A 84 11.39 2.04 -2.23
CA ILE A 84 11.33 3.42 -2.71
C ILE A 84 12.23 3.61 -3.94
N GLU A 85 13.48 3.15 -3.89
CA GLU A 85 14.42 3.25 -5.02
C GLU A 85 13.91 2.49 -6.24
N ASP A 86 13.34 1.30 -6.06
CA ASP A 86 12.74 0.52 -7.14
C ASP A 86 11.58 1.28 -7.80
N ALA A 87 10.75 1.98 -7.00
CA ALA A 87 9.67 2.81 -7.54
C ALA A 87 10.19 4.05 -8.28
N ILE A 88 11.27 4.68 -7.80
CA ILE A 88 11.91 5.82 -8.47
C ILE A 88 12.55 5.36 -9.80
N ALA A 89 13.33 4.28 -9.77
CA ALA A 89 13.95 3.70 -10.95
C ALA A 89 12.90 3.27 -11.99
N SER A 90 11.75 2.74 -11.52
CA SER A 90 10.61 2.44 -12.37
C SER A 90 10.05 3.71 -13.04
N ALA A 91 9.94 4.83 -12.31
CA ALA A 91 9.48 6.09 -12.91
C ALA A 91 10.45 6.58 -13.99
N ASP A 92 11.76 6.51 -13.75
CA ASP A 92 12.78 7.05 -14.66
C ASP A 92 12.75 6.42 -16.05
N VAL A 93 12.34 5.15 -16.17
CA VAL A 93 12.26 4.42 -17.45
C VAL A 93 10.91 4.51 -18.16
N THR A 94 9.93 5.22 -17.59
CA THR A 94 8.60 5.42 -18.22
C THR A 94 8.51 6.73 -18.99
N SER A 95 7.69 6.78 -20.03
CA SER A 95 7.45 8.04 -20.76
C SER A 95 6.70 9.05 -19.90
N PRO A 96 7.04 10.35 -19.99
CA PRO A 96 6.26 11.38 -19.31
C PRO A 96 4.86 11.49 -19.94
N ASP A 97 3.84 11.68 -19.11
CA ASP A 97 2.46 11.89 -19.51
C ASP A 97 1.85 13.08 -18.72
N PRO A 98 1.31 14.11 -19.40
CA PRO A 98 0.63 15.22 -18.76
C PRO A 98 -0.59 14.82 -17.91
N CYS A 99 -1.15 13.64 -18.13
CA CYS A 99 -2.28 13.11 -17.38
C CYS A 99 -1.87 12.38 -16.10
N PHE A 100 -0.56 12.15 -15.88
CA PHE A 100 -0.10 11.59 -14.62
C PHE A 100 -0.10 12.65 -13.52
N ASP A 101 -1.05 12.50 -12.62
CA ASP A 101 -1.18 13.34 -11.43
C ASP A 101 -1.77 12.52 -10.27
N PHE A 102 -1.81 13.14 -9.10
CA PHE A 102 -2.55 12.67 -7.94
C PHE A 102 -3.99 13.14 -7.97
N ALA A 103 -4.87 12.38 -7.33
CA ALA A 103 -6.24 12.82 -7.15
C ALA A 103 -6.23 14.15 -6.36
N PRO A 104 -6.97 15.19 -6.80
CA PRO A 104 -7.07 16.41 -6.04
C PRO A 104 -7.72 16.11 -4.69
N ALA A 105 -7.36 16.89 -3.66
CA ALA A 105 -8.02 16.79 -2.37
C ALA A 105 -9.54 16.94 -2.54
N LEU A 106 -10.30 16.00 -1.96
CA LEU A 106 -11.76 16.05 -1.98
C LEU A 106 -12.22 17.33 -1.28
N ARG A 107 -12.86 18.23 -2.03
CA ARG A 107 -13.43 19.48 -1.48
C ARG A 107 -14.75 19.24 -0.77
N GLU A 108 -15.52 18.27 -1.25
CA GLU A 108 -16.82 17.87 -0.72
C GLU A 108 -16.89 16.35 -0.71
N GLN A 109 -17.58 15.78 0.28
CA GLN A 109 -17.86 14.35 0.24
C GLN A 109 -18.75 14.05 -0.97
N PRO A 110 -18.45 13.00 -1.75
CA PRO A 110 -19.37 12.54 -2.78
C PRO A 110 -20.76 12.35 -2.19
N ARG A 111 -21.80 12.83 -2.87
CA ARG A 111 -23.17 12.56 -2.44
C ARG A 111 -23.34 11.06 -2.32
N ALA A 112 -23.96 10.60 -1.23
CA ALA A 112 -24.36 9.21 -1.10
C ALA A 112 -25.11 8.82 -2.38
N MET A 113 -24.58 7.83 -3.10
CA MET A 113 -25.25 7.35 -4.30
C MET A 113 -26.62 6.82 -3.88
N ALA A 114 -27.66 7.15 -4.64
CA ALA A 114 -28.96 6.55 -4.42
C ALA A 114 -28.80 5.04 -4.56
N ILE A 115 -28.98 4.29 -3.47
CA ILE A 115 -29.13 2.85 -3.56
C ILE A 115 -30.45 2.66 -4.29
N TYR A 116 -30.41 2.11 -5.50
CA TYR A 116 -31.60 1.94 -6.35
C TYR A 116 -32.67 1.08 -5.67
N ASP A 117 -32.24 0.23 -4.74
CA ASP A 117 -33.10 -0.61 -3.89
C ASP A 117 -32.87 -0.30 -2.41
N GLU A 118 -33.81 0.43 -1.80
CA GLU A 118 -33.77 0.83 -0.40
C GLU A 118 -33.81 -0.36 0.58
N THR A 119 -34.20 -1.56 0.12
CA THR A 119 -34.23 -2.77 0.98
C THR A 119 -32.85 -3.35 1.26
N LEU A 120 -31.83 -2.98 0.48
CA LEU A 120 -30.43 -3.38 0.67
C LEU A 120 -29.67 -2.49 1.67
N ALA A 121 -30.29 -1.44 2.19
CA ALA A 121 -29.67 -0.48 3.10
C ALA A 121 -29.80 -0.86 4.60
N GLN A 122 -30.29 -2.06 4.92
CA GLN A 122 -30.49 -2.56 6.29
C GLN A 122 -29.26 -3.27 6.87
#